data_AF-A0A0F9RSR4-F1
#
_entry.id   AF-A0A0F9RSR4-F1
#
_cell.length_a   1.000
_cell.length_b   1.000
_cell.length_c   1.000
_cell.angle_alpha   90.00
_cell.angle_beta   90.00
_cell.angle_gamma   90.00
#
_symmetry.space_group_name_H-M   'P 1'
#
loop_
_entity.id
_entity.type
_entity.pdbx_description
1 polymer ?
#
loop_
_entity_poly.entity_id
_entity_poly.type
_entity_poly.pdbx_seq_one_letter_code
_entity_poly.pdbx_strand_id
1 'polypeptide(L)'
;MKTRLGFVSNSSSSSFICLISDEVVSGMDLELEEAGMYECINGHVFSEQYLLEDVPLSRVRDDTAAWCRRYPERFNVDDPDFETKLRNDDHRDHRQYYIKRYAGALVDAAEQVDWIEQYNPTDGDEALQFAHDFTEKFGKYSSFRYEVPSAFCPICRLVHIQDKDLMRSLLATVGRTRADLVVELQGKFGSLNELRTSVLTTAKTNTEVINITLGETP
;
A
#
# COMPACT_ATOMS: atom_id res chain seq x y z
N MET A 1 16.58 6.95 11.96
CA MET A 1 18.02 6.64 11.81
C MET A 1 18.29 5.30 12.50
N LYS A 2 18.74 4.26 11.77
CA LYS A 2 19.21 2.98 12.35
C LYS A 2 20.70 2.86 12.03
N THR A 3 21.56 2.87 13.05
CA THR A 3 23.00 2.65 12.91
C THR A 3 23.27 1.19 12.53
N ARG A 4 24.05 0.94 11.47
CA ARG A 4 24.54 -0.40 11.11
C ARG A 4 26.03 -0.35 10.79
N LEU A 5 26.75 -1.36 11.29
CA LEU A 5 28.20 -1.55 11.23
C LEU A 5 28.59 -2.33 9.96
N GLY A 6 28.60 -1.66 8.81
CA GLY A 6 29.05 -2.25 7.54
C GLY A 6 29.15 -1.18 6.46
N PHE A 7 30.17 -1.28 5.61
CA PHE A 7 30.46 -0.30 4.55
C PHE A 7 29.30 -0.26 3.55
N VAL A 8 28.52 0.81 3.56
CA VAL A 8 27.45 1.05 2.58
C VAL A 8 28.05 1.88 1.46
N SER A 9 28.23 1.30 0.28
CA SER A 9 28.32 2.11 -0.94
C SER A 9 26.95 2.72 -1.21
N ASN A 10 26.90 4.04 -1.28
CA ASN A 10 25.75 4.88 -1.62
C ASN A 10 24.92 4.29 -2.80
N SER A 11 23.62 4.07 -2.61
CA SER A 11 22.49 4.99 -2.87
C SER A 11 21.80 4.86 -4.24
N SER A 12 21.56 3.63 -4.72
CA SER A 12 20.64 3.37 -5.83
C SER A 12 19.96 1.99 -5.77
N SER A 13 19.95 1.32 -4.61
CA SER A 13 19.22 0.05 -4.49
C SER A 13 17.78 0.29 -4.07
N SER A 14 16.83 -0.10 -4.92
CA SER A 14 15.39 -0.15 -4.62
C SER A 14 14.99 -1.55 -4.16
N SER A 15 14.02 -1.64 -3.26
CA SER A 15 13.44 -2.91 -2.82
C SER A 15 11.95 -2.77 -2.55
N PHE A 16 11.17 -3.70 -3.09
CA PHE A 16 9.72 -3.75 -2.93
C PHE A 16 9.34 -5.06 -2.23
N ILE A 17 8.29 -5.00 -1.41
CA ILE A 17 7.76 -6.14 -0.67
C ILE A 17 6.30 -6.27 -1.05
N CYS A 18 5.92 -7.43 -1.60
CA CYS A 18 4.52 -7.72 -1.86
C CYS A 18 3.79 -7.93 -0.53
N LEU A 19 2.77 -7.12 -0.24
CA LEU A 19 2.01 -7.18 1.01
C LEU A 19 1.08 -8.40 1.13
N ILE A 20 1.01 -9.25 0.10
CA ILE A 20 0.17 -10.46 0.02
C ILE A 20 1.01 -11.72 0.15
N SER A 21 2.15 -11.80 -0.56
CA SER A 21 3.04 -12.98 -0.56
C SER A 21 4.29 -12.83 0.30
N ASP A 22 4.56 -11.63 0.83
CA ASP A 22 5.82 -11.25 1.49
C ASP A 22 7.08 -11.41 0.61
N GLU A 23 6.91 -11.63 -0.69
CA GLU A 23 8.00 -11.71 -1.65
C GLU A 23 8.74 -10.37 -1.73
N VAL A 24 10.07 -10.45 -1.65
CA VAL A 24 10.96 -9.28 -1.73
C VAL A 24 11.67 -9.28 -3.07
N VAL A 25 11.46 -8.22 -3.84
CA VAL A 25 12.19 -7.99 -5.09
C VAL A 25 13.07 -6.76 -4.90
N SER A 26 14.37 -6.89 -5.18
CA SER A 26 15.34 -5.82 -4.98
C SER A 26 16.36 -5.77 -6.09
N GLY A 27 16.76 -4.57 -6.49
CA GLY A 27 17.72 -4.36 -7.56
C GLY A 27 18.29 -2.94 -7.54
N MET A 28 19.34 -2.73 -8.33
CA MET A 28 19.89 -1.40 -8.57
C MET A 28 19.00 -0.67 -9.56
N ASP A 29 18.57 0.54 -9.23
CA ASP A 29 17.66 1.38 -10.00
C ASP A 29 16.34 0.68 -10.38
N LEU A 30 15.95 -0.37 -9.63
CA LEU A 30 14.75 -1.17 -9.88
C LEU A 30 13.49 -0.32 -9.72
N GLU A 31 12.68 -0.26 -10.77
CA GLU A 31 11.34 0.35 -10.74
C GLU A 31 10.25 -0.66 -10.35
N LEU A 32 9.07 -0.17 -10.00
CA LEU A 32 7.95 -1.02 -9.60
C LEU A 32 7.46 -1.92 -10.77
N GLU A 33 7.51 -1.43 -12.02
CA GLU A 33 7.24 -2.23 -13.25
C GLU A 33 8.19 -3.41 -13.35
N GLU A 34 9.49 -3.14 -13.19
CA GLU A 34 10.54 -4.13 -13.34
C GLU A 34 10.46 -5.19 -12.24
N ALA A 35 9.87 -4.82 -11.10
CA ALA A 35 9.55 -5.73 -10.01
C ALA A 35 8.27 -6.56 -10.26
N GLY A 36 7.50 -6.28 -11.32
CA GLY A 36 6.20 -6.92 -11.58
C GLY A 36 5.18 -6.62 -10.48
N MET A 37 5.20 -5.41 -9.93
CA MET A 37 4.35 -5.00 -8.81
C MET A 37 3.52 -3.76 -9.14
N TYR A 38 2.39 -3.65 -8.47
CA TYR A 38 1.56 -2.45 -8.45
C TYR A 38 1.55 -1.84 -7.05
N GLU A 39 1.41 -0.52 -6.98
CA GLU A 39 1.07 0.20 -5.76
C GLU A 39 -0.34 0.75 -5.93
N CYS A 40 -1.29 0.47 -5.05
CA CYS A 40 -2.57 1.17 -5.17
C CYS A 40 -2.49 2.59 -4.61
N ILE A 41 -3.46 3.45 -4.95
CA ILE A 41 -3.56 4.83 -4.44
C ILE A 41 -3.54 5.00 -2.90
N ASN A 42 -3.77 3.93 -2.15
CA ASN A 42 -3.68 3.90 -0.69
C ASN A 42 -2.31 3.42 -0.16
N GLY A 43 -1.33 3.20 -1.03
CA GLY A 43 0.04 2.80 -0.69
C GLY A 43 0.23 1.30 -0.44
N HIS A 44 -0.66 0.44 -0.97
CA HIS A 44 -0.47 -1.01 -0.86
C HIS A 44 0.30 -1.52 -2.07
N VAL A 45 1.48 -2.10 -1.84
CA VAL A 45 2.30 -2.73 -2.86
C VAL A 45 1.99 -4.23 -2.94
N PHE A 46 1.72 -4.75 -4.13
CA PHE A 46 1.45 -6.18 -4.35
C PHE A 46 1.85 -6.60 -5.77
N SER A 47 2.20 -7.87 -5.95
CA SER A 47 2.56 -8.44 -7.25
C SER A 47 1.39 -8.41 -8.23
N GLU A 48 1.68 -8.25 -9.52
CA GLU A 48 0.70 -8.20 -10.62
C GLU A 48 -0.27 -9.38 -10.63
N GLN A 49 0.20 -10.59 -10.30
CA GLN A 49 -0.64 -11.79 -10.22
C GLN A 49 -1.81 -11.71 -9.23
N TYR A 50 -1.79 -10.73 -8.32
CA TYR A 50 -2.86 -10.49 -7.37
C TYR A 50 -3.80 -9.34 -7.78
N LEU A 51 -3.56 -8.67 -8.90
CA LEU A 51 -4.45 -7.63 -9.40
C LEU A 51 -5.86 -8.19 -9.60
N LEU A 52 -6.88 -7.46 -9.12
CA LEU A 52 -8.26 -7.86 -9.34
C LEU A 52 -8.72 -7.42 -10.71
N GLU A 53 -8.92 -8.33 -11.66
CA GLU A 53 -9.31 -7.98 -13.04
C GLU A 53 -10.83 -7.73 -13.16
N ASP A 54 -11.66 -8.52 -12.46
CA ASP A 54 -13.13 -8.45 -12.52
C ASP A 54 -13.72 -7.30 -11.66
N VAL A 55 -13.33 -6.06 -11.96
CA VAL A 55 -13.76 -4.87 -11.22
C VAL A 55 -14.77 -4.06 -12.05
N PRO A 56 -15.95 -3.69 -11.51
CA PRO A 56 -16.88 -2.84 -12.24
C PRO A 56 -16.28 -1.48 -12.58
N LEU A 57 -16.38 -1.04 -13.83
CA LEU A 57 -15.90 0.28 -14.28
C LEU A 57 -16.42 1.42 -13.38
N SER A 58 -17.69 1.37 -12.98
CA SER A 58 -18.27 2.37 -12.07
C SER A 58 -17.46 2.53 -10.79
N ARG A 59 -16.96 1.43 -10.22
CA ARG A 59 -16.15 1.47 -9.01
C ARG A 59 -14.77 2.06 -9.27
N VAL A 60 -14.14 1.72 -10.39
CA VAL A 60 -12.84 2.27 -10.77
C VAL A 60 -12.95 3.78 -10.98
N ARG A 61 -14.02 4.25 -11.64
CA ARG A 61 -14.31 5.68 -11.83
C ARG A 61 -14.50 6.40 -10.50
N ASP A 62 -15.29 5.84 -9.59
CA ASP A 62 -15.54 6.42 -8.28
C ASP A 62 -14.24 6.55 -7.46
N ASP A 63 -13.44 5.48 -7.40
CA ASP A 63 -12.17 5.46 -6.66
C ASP A 63 -11.16 6.46 -7.27
N THR A 64 -11.06 6.51 -8.60
CA THR A 64 -10.17 7.43 -9.33
C THR A 64 -10.60 8.88 -9.16
N ALA A 65 -11.90 9.19 -9.29
CA ALA A 65 -12.42 10.53 -9.06
C ALA A 65 -12.24 10.97 -7.61
N ALA A 66 -12.46 10.06 -6.64
CA ALA A 66 -12.21 10.34 -5.23
C ALA A 66 -10.73 10.60 -4.93
N TRP A 67 -9.80 9.99 -5.69
CA TRP A 67 -8.39 10.31 -5.62
C TRP A 67 -8.09 11.70 -6.21
N CYS A 68 -8.61 12.00 -7.41
CA CYS A 68 -8.41 13.30 -8.07
C CYS A 68 -8.88 14.45 -7.19
N ARG A 69 -10.03 14.28 -6.52
CA ARG A 69 -10.60 15.27 -5.59
C ARG A 69 -9.77 15.46 -4.30
N ARG A 70 -9.07 14.42 -3.85
CA ARG A 70 -8.21 14.46 -2.64
C ARG A 70 -6.80 15.00 -2.93
N TYR A 71 -6.36 14.96 -4.18
CA TYR A 71 -5.03 15.40 -4.58
C TYR A 71 -4.71 16.86 -4.16
N PRO A 72 -5.63 17.85 -4.32
CA PRO A 72 -5.40 19.22 -3.88
C PRO A 72 -5.20 19.39 -2.38
N GLU A 73 -5.86 18.58 -1.55
CA GLU A 73 -5.77 18.66 -0.09
C GLU A 73 -4.45 18.08 0.43
N ARG A 74 -3.94 17.02 -0.20
CA ARG A 74 -2.69 16.36 0.19
C ARG A 74 -1.45 17.24 -0.08
N PHE A 75 -1.53 18.11 -1.09
CA PHE A 75 -0.40 18.92 -1.57
C PHE A 75 -0.73 20.41 -1.61
N ASN A 76 -1.58 20.88 -0.70
CA ASN A 76 -1.88 22.29 -0.54
C ASN A 76 -0.58 23.06 -0.24
N VAL A 77 -0.08 23.80 -1.24
CA VAL A 77 1.15 24.59 -1.12
C VAL A 77 1.01 25.78 -0.16
N ASP A 78 -0.24 26.15 0.14
CA ASP A 78 -0.59 27.17 1.14
C ASP A 78 -0.75 26.56 2.55
N ASP A 79 -0.59 25.23 2.70
CA ASP A 79 -0.54 24.59 4.01
C ASP A 79 0.71 25.08 4.78
N PRO A 80 0.56 25.72 5.95
CA PRO A 80 1.70 26.19 6.74
C PRO A 80 2.65 25.08 7.16
N ASP A 81 2.20 23.82 7.19
CA ASP A 81 3.02 22.63 7.45
C ASP A 81 3.61 21.98 6.19
N PHE A 82 3.38 22.55 4.99
CA PHE A 82 3.88 22.00 3.72
C PHE A 82 5.41 21.82 3.73
N GLU A 83 6.16 22.78 4.27
CA GLU A 83 7.62 22.68 4.42
C GLU A 83 8.05 21.60 5.44
N THR A 84 7.23 21.34 6.46
CA THR A 84 7.47 20.26 7.43
C THR A 84 7.20 18.89 6.80
N LYS A 85 6.15 18.78 5.98
CA LYS A 85 5.83 17.58 5.19
C LYS A 85 6.92 17.30 4.15
N LEU A 86 7.37 18.32 3.42
CA LEU A 86 8.50 18.24 2.49
C LEU A 86 9.83 17.92 3.16
N ARG A 87 10.06 18.33 4.42
CA ARG A 87 11.30 18.04 5.16
C ARG A 87 11.46 16.59 5.59
N ASN A 88 10.35 15.86 5.72
CA ASN A 88 10.38 14.44 6.07
C ASN A 88 10.61 13.56 4.84
N ASP A 89 10.38 14.08 3.63
CA ASP A 89 10.91 13.56 2.38
C ASP A 89 12.30 14.15 2.12
N ASP A 90 13.28 13.34 1.70
CA ASP A 90 14.71 13.69 1.68
C ASP A 90 15.11 14.66 0.53
N HIS A 91 14.20 15.54 0.09
CA HIS A 91 14.26 16.20 -1.23
C HIS A 91 14.28 17.74 -1.18
N ARG A 92 15.14 18.34 -0.34
CA ARG A 92 15.29 19.81 -0.26
C ARG A 92 15.64 20.48 -1.59
N ASP A 93 16.36 19.82 -2.48
CA ASP A 93 16.81 20.39 -3.76
C ASP A 93 15.74 20.34 -4.87
N HIS A 94 14.60 19.71 -4.64
CA HIS A 94 13.54 19.55 -5.64
C HIS A 94 12.32 20.44 -5.40
N ARG A 95 12.36 21.40 -4.46
CA ARG A 95 11.23 22.29 -4.14
C ARG A 95 10.59 22.95 -5.37
N GLN A 96 11.41 23.50 -6.28
CA GLN A 96 10.90 24.11 -7.51
C GLN A 96 10.39 23.10 -8.53
N TYR A 97 10.98 21.90 -8.57
CA TYR A 97 10.53 20.78 -9.41
C TYR A 97 9.16 20.29 -8.93
N TYR A 98 9.01 20.08 -7.63
CA TYR A 98 7.76 19.72 -6.99
C TYR A 98 6.71 20.83 -7.16
N ILE A 99 7.00 22.08 -6.84
CA ILE A 99 6.04 23.18 -7.05
C ILE A 99 5.60 23.30 -8.52
N LYS A 100 6.50 23.14 -9.50
CA LYS A 100 6.12 23.15 -10.93
C LYS A 100 5.32 21.92 -11.33
N ARG A 101 5.71 20.73 -10.86
CA ARG A 101 4.99 19.47 -11.08
C ARG A 101 3.60 19.50 -10.45
N TYR A 102 3.47 20.08 -9.27
CA TYR A 102 2.23 20.20 -8.50
C TYR A 102 1.31 21.32 -8.98
N ALA A 103 1.87 22.46 -9.42
CA ALA A 103 1.09 23.50 -10.09
C ALA A 103 0.47 22.98 -11.40
N GLY A 104 1.15 22.05 -12.10
CA GLY A 104 0.58 21.31 -13.22
C GLY A 104 -0.53 20.34 -12.80
N ALA A 105 -0.34 19.61 -11.69
CA ALA A 105 -1.30 18.61 -11.20
C ALA A 105 -2.58 19.19 -10.54
N LEU A 106 -2.53 20.43 -10.01
CA LEU A 106 -3.70 21.10 -9.40
C LEU A 106 -4.68 21.66 -10.46
N VAL A 107 -4.17 22.13 -11.60
CA VAL A 107 -4.99 22.57 -12.75
C VAL A 107 -5.72 21.37 -13.37
N ASP A 108 -5.24 20.16 -13.09
CA ASP A 108 -5.65 18.90 -13.73
C ASP A 108 -6.79 18.18 -12.98
N ALA A 109 -7.00 18.40 -11.68
CA ALA A 109 -7.98 17.60 -10.92
C ALA A 109 -9.44 17.78 -11.38
N ALA A 110 -9.85 18.99 -11.78
CA ALA A 110 -11.18 19.24 -12.32
C ALA A 110 -11.34 18.67 -13.73
N GLU A 111 -10.32 18.84 -14.59
CA GLU A 111 -10.28 18.26 -15.93
C GLU A 111 -10.28 16.72 -15.89
N GLN A 112 -9.55 16.13 -14.94
CA GLN A 112 -9.56 14.70 -14.66
C GLN A 112 -10.95 14.23 -14.27
N VAL A 113 -11.62 14.90 -13.33
CA VAL A 113 -12.99 14.51 -12.92
C VAL A 113 -13.97 14.64 -14.08
N ASP A 114 -13.94 15.75 -14.83
CA ASP A 114 -14.81 15.94 -16.00
C ASP A 114 -14.57 14.86 -17.07
N TRP A 115 -13.31 14.50 -17.32
CA TRP A 115 -12.95 13.42 -18.24
C TRP A 115 -13.47 12.07 -17.73
N ILE A 116 -13.29 11.79 -16.43
CA ILE A 116 -13.80 10.56 -15.80
C ILE A 116 -15.31 10.46 -15.97
N GLU A 117 -16.07 11.55 -15.85
CA GLU A 117 -17.52 11.55 -16.01
C GLU A 117 -17.96 11.36 -17.48
N GLN A 118 -17.19 11.89 -18.43
CA GLN A 118 -17.50 11.82 -19.86
C GLN A 118 -16.95 10.57 -20.55
N TYR A 119 -16.08 9.80 -19.88
CA TYR A 119 -15.48 8.60 -20.43
C TYR A 119 -16.53 7.59 -20.89
N ASN A 120 -16.37 7.07 -22.11
CA ASN A 120 -17.27 6.07 -22.67
C ASN A 120 -16.40 5.02 -23.39
N PRO A 121 -16.25 3.81 -22.84
CA PRO A 121 -15.41 2.79 -23.44
C PRO A 121 -15.99 2.34 -24.78
N THR A 122 -15.13 2.09 -25.77
CA THR A 122 -15.56 1.67 -27.11
C THR A 122 -15.65 0.15 -27.29
N ASP A 123 -14.90 -0.68 -26.54
CA ASP A 123 -14.90 -2.16 -26.61
C ASP A 123 -14.15 -2.80 -25.42
N GLY A 124 -14.52 -4.03 -25.00
CA GLY A 124 -13.73 -4.91 -24.11
C GLY A 124 -13.46 -4.39 -22.69
N ASP A 125 -12.74 -5.17 -21.87
CA ASP A 125 -12.54 -5.01 -20.41
C ASP A 125 -12.48 -3.55 -19.90
N GLU A 126 -13.65 -3.04 -19.49
CA GLU A 126 -13.93 -1.61 -19.39
C GLU A 126 -13.08 -0.91 -18.31
N ALA A 127 -12.73 -1.63 -17.25
CA ALA A 127 -12.07 -1.11 -16.06
C ALA A 127 -10.56 -0.91 -16.27
N LEU A 128 -9.87 -1.93 -16.77
CA LEU A 128 -8.44 -1.87 -17.10
C LEU A 128 -8.19 -0.87 -18.23
N GLN A 129 -9.04 -0.88 -19.27
CA GLN A 129 -8.94 0.09 -20.36
C GLN A 129 -9.11 1.53 -19.85
N PHE A 130 -10.09 1.78 -18.98
CA PHE A 130 -10.24 3.09 -18.34
C PHE A 130 -8.98 3.52 -17.59
N ALA A 131 -8.37 2.62 -16.81
CA ALA A 131 -7.17 2.93 -16.04
C ALA A 131 -5.96 3.25 -16.94
N HIS A 132 -5.80 2.50 -18.04
CA HIS A 132 -4.78 2.77 -19.05
C HIS A 132 -5.01 4.12 -19.75
N ASP A 133 -6.23 4.39 -20.21
CA ASP A 133 -6.57 5.63 -20.92
C ASP A 133 -6.40 6.86 -20.00
N PHE A 134 -6.81 6.74 -18.74
CA PHE A 134 -6.61 7.77 -17.74
C PHE A 134 -5.12 8.05 -17.53
N THR A 135 -4.31 6.99 -17.42
CA THR A 135 -2.86 7.08 -17.26
C THR A 135 -2.16 7.66 -18.49
N GLU A 136 -2.57 7.28 -19.70
CA GLU A 136 -2.00 7.85 -20.93
C GLU A 136 -2.29 9.35 -21.03
N LYS A 137 -3.51 9.75 -20.67
CA LYS A 137 -3.95 11.15 -20.75
C LYS A 137 -3.32 12.03 -19.66
N PHE A 138 -3.29 11.56 -18.41
CA PHE A 138 -2.95 12.38 -17.23
C PHE A 138 -1.63 11.97 -16.54
N GLY A 139 -1.00 10.85 -16.94
CA GLY A 139 0.19 10.27 -16.31
C GLY A 139 1.51 11.03 -16.51
N LYS A 140 1.48 12.26 -17.07
CA LYS A 140 2.67 13.12 -17.17
C LYS A 140 3.12 13.67 -15.81
N TYR A 141 2.25 13.70 -14.81
CA TYR A 141 2.52 14.34 -13.50
C TYR A 141 2.49 13.38 -12.31
N SER A 142 2.11 12.14 -12.53
CA SER A 142 2.03 11.07 -11.54
C SER A 142 2.78 9.85 -12.04
N SER A 143 3.26 9.03 -11.11
CA SER A 143 3.74 7.68 -11.37
C SER A 143 2.59 6.71 -11.71
N PHE A 144 1.53 7.18 -12.38
CA PHE A 144 0.33 6.39 -12.69
C PHE A 144 0.58 5.16 -13.57
N ARG A 145 1.80 4.97 -14.08
CA ARG A 145 2.17 3.71 -14.72
C ARG A 145 2.04 2.50 -13.79
N TYR A 146 2.26 2.68 -12.48
CA TYR A 146 2.21 1.59 -11.50
C TYR A 146 1.25 1.85 -10.33
N GLU A 147 0.65 3.05 -10.30
CA GLU A 147 -0.39 3.40 -9.34
C GLU A 147 -1.76 2.96 -9.85
N VAL A 148 -2.33 1.91 -9.25
CA VAL A 148 -3.67 1.44 -9.62
C VAL A 148 -4.75 2.01 -8.71
N PRO A 149 -5.97 2.29 -9.22
CA PRO A 149 -7.12 2.60 -8.38
C PRO A 149 -7.32 1.55 -7.28
N SER A 150 -7.80 1.97 -6.10
CA SER A 150 -7.98 1.06 -4.96
C SER A 150 -8.96 -0.09 -5.23
N ALA A 151 -9.78 0.05 -6.25
CA ALA A 151 -10.74 -0.95 -6.71
C ALA A 151 -10.04 -2.24 -7.18
N PHE A 152 -8.84 -2.12 -7.78
CA PHE A 152 -8.01 -3.25 -8.23
C PHE A 152 -7.20 -3.91 -7.10
N CYS A 153 -7.16 -3.31 -5.91
CA CYS A 153 -6.29 -3.74 -4.82
C CYS A 153 -6.97 -4.80 -3.93
N PRO A 154 -6.41 -6.02 -3.80
CA PRO A 154 -6.97 -7.07 -2.94
C PRO A 154 -7.09 -6.69 -1.47
N ILE A 155 -6.17 -5.84 -0.99
CA ILE A 155 -6.12 -5.41 0.42
C ILE A 155 -7.22 -4.39 0.69
N CYS A 156 -7.35 -3.35 -0.16
CA CYS A 156 -8.44 -2.37 -0.06
C CYS A 156 -9.82 -3.01 -0.16
N ARG A 157 -9.92 -4.12 -0.90
CA ARG A 157 -11.15 -4.89 -1.12
C ARG A 157 -11.36 -6.01 -0.09
N LEU A 158 -10.48 -6.14 0.90
CA LEU A 158 -10.50 -7.19 1.93
C LEU A 158 -10.53 -8.63 1.37
N VAL A 159 -10.10 -8.81 0.12
CA VAL A 159 -9.84 -10.13 -0.48
C VAL A 159 -8.64 -10.77 0.20
N HIS A 160 -7.63 -9.95 0.53
CA HIS A 160 -6.51 -10.32 1.38
C HIS A 160 -6.52 -9.44 2.64
N ILE A 161 -6.39 -10.07 3.81
CA ILE A 161 -6.28 -9.37 5.10
C ILE A 161 -4.90 -9.69 5.68
N GLN A 162 -4.14 -8.64 5.97
CA GLN A 162 -2.79 -8.80 6.50
C GLN A 162 -2.83 -9.24 7.97
N ASP A 163 -1.85 -10.03 8.40
CA ASP A 163 -1.71 -10.50 9.79
C ASP A 163 -1.73 -9.36 10.82
N LYS A 164 -1.16 -8.20 10.48
CA LYS A 164 -1.17 -7.03 11.35
C LYS A 164 -2.61 -6.52 11.61
N ASP A 165 -3.48 -6.63 10.61
CA ASP A 165 -4.87 -6.17 10.69
C ASP A 165 -5.76 -7.21 11.37
N LEU A 166 -5.50 -8.51 11.13
CA LEU A 166 -6.07 -9.61 11.92
C LEU A 166 -5.71 -9.46 13.41
N MET A 167 -4.44 -9.19 13.73
CA MET A 167 -3.97 -9.02 15.10
C MET A 167 -4.58 -7.79 15.76
N ARG A 168 -4.67 -6.65 15.06
CA ARG A 168 -5.35 -5.46 15.55
C ARG A 168 -6.82 -5.73 15.84
N SER A 169 -7.51 -6.40 14.92
CA SER A 169 -8.92 -6.78 15.08
C SER A 169 -9.12 -7.73 16.27
N LEU A 170 -8.28 -8.75 16.42
CA LEU A 170 -8.30 -9.68 17.53
C LEU A 170 -8.10 -8.95 18.88
N LEU A 171 -7.04 -8.13 18.98
CA LEU A 171 -6.73 -7.36 20.18
C LEU A 171 -7.86 -6.40 20.58
N ALA A 172 -8.44 -5.71 19.60
CA ALA A 172 -9.60 -4.85 19.82
C ALA A 172 -10.82 -5.65 20.33
N THR A 173 -11.06 -6.83 19.75
CA THR A 173 -12.19 -7.70 20.12
C THR A 173 -12.04 -8.23 21.55
N VAL A 174 -10.83 -8.59 21.98
CA VAL A 174 -10.58 -9.05 23.35
C VAL A 174 -10.37 -7.91 24.36
N GLY A 175 -10.42 -6.65 23.92
CA GLY A 175 -10.22 -5.49 24.77
C GLY A 175 -8.81 -5.37 25.36
N ARG A 176 -7.79 -5.82 24.63
CA ARG A 176 -6.39 -5.82 25.09
C ARG A 176 -5.48 -5.03 24.16
N THR A 177 -4.37 -4.53 24.70
CA THR A 177 -3.32 -3.95 23.87
C THR A 177 -2.19 -4.94 23.61
N ARG A 178 -1.40 -4.68 22.55
CA ARG A 178 -0.16 -5.42 22.28
C ARG A 178 0.80 -5.32 23.47
N ALA A 179 0.87 -4.17 24.14
CA ALA A 179 1.77 -3.95 25.27
C ALA A 179 1.40 -4.87 26.45
N ASP A 180 0.11 -4.95 26.79
CA ASP A 180 -0.37 -5.82 27.87
C ASP A 180 -0.06 -7.29 27.59
N LEU A 181 -0.26 -7.72 26.34
CA LEU A 181 0.03 -9.09 25.91
C LEU A 181 1.52 -9.39 25.99
N VAL A 182 2.40 -8.46 25.57
CA VAL A 182 3.85 -8.65 25.68
C VAL A 182 4.28 -8.80 27.14
N VAL A 183 3.79 -7.95 28.03
CA VAL A 183 4.10 -8.02 29.48
C VAL A 183 3.66 -9.35 30.08
N GLU A 184 2.45 -9.82 29.75
CA GLU A 184 1.96 -11.12 30.20
C GLU A 184 2.83 -12.27 29.70
N LEU A 185 3.10 -12.32 28.39
CA LEU A 185 3.85 -13.42 27.78
C LEU A 185 5.29 -13.48 28.33
N GLN A 186 5.95 -12.33 28.51
CA GLN A 186 7.28 -12.24 29.10
C GLN A 186 7.28 -12.60 30.59
N GLY A 187 6.19 -12.33 31.32
CA GLY A 187 6.04 -12.75 32.72
C GLY A 187 5.76 -14.25 32.87
N LYS A 188 5.16 -14.88 31.86
CA LYS A 188 4.74 -16.29 31.90
C LYS A 188 5.77 -17.27 31.34
N PHE A 189 6.55 -16.86 30.33
CA PHE A 189 7.46 -17.74 29.61
C PHE A 189 8.90 -17.22 29.70
N GLY A 190 9.84 -18.11 30.04
CA GLY A 190 11.26 -17.79 30.11
C GLY A 190 11.97 -17.86 28.76
N SER A 191 11.36 -18.50 27.75
CA SER A 191 11.91 -18.63 26.41
C SER A 191 10.85 -18.66 25.31
N LEU A 192 11.27 -18.32 24.08
CA LEU A 192 10.41 -18.42 22.89
C LEU A 192 9.95 -19.85 22.62
N ASN A 193 10.77 -20.85 22.95
CA ASN A 193 10.43 -22.26 22.78
C ASN A 193 9.30 -22.66 23.73
N GLU A 194 9.35 -22.27 25.00
CA GLU A 194 8.27 -22.51 25.96
C GLU A 194 6.94 -21.89 25.48
N LEU A 195 6.99 -20.64 25.00
CA LEU A 195 5.83 -19.97 24.42
C LEU A 195 5.24 -20.76 23.25
N ARG A 196 6.07 -21.14 22.27
CA ARG A 196 5.64 -21.92 21.09
C ARG A 196 5.03 -23.26 21.48
N THR A 197 5.65 -24.00 22.40
CA THR A 197 5.12 -25.27 22.90
C THR A 197 3.78 -25.07 23.60
N SER A 198 3.63 -24.01 24.42
CA SER A 198 2.35 -23.71 25.08
C SER A 198 1.24 -23.42 24.07
N VAL A 199 1.50 -22.60 23.04
CA VAL A 199 0.51 -22.26 22.00
C VAL A 199 0.05 -23.52 21.27
N LEU A 200 0.99 -24.40 20.89
CA LEU A 200 0.67 -25.67 20.22
C LEU A 200 -0.17 -26.60 21.10
N THR A 201 0.13 -26.68 22.40
CA THR A 201 -0.66 -27.50 23.35
C THR A 201 -2.07 -26.96 23.52
N THR A 202 -2.23 -25.64 23.70
CA THR A 202 -3.55 -25.00 23.84
C THR A 202 -4.41 -25.17 22.59
N ALA A 203 -3.80 -25.08 21.39
CA ALA A 203 -4.51 -25.32 20.13
C ALA A 203 -5.04 -26.76 20.02
N LYS A 204 -4.25 -27.76 20.45
CA LYS A 204 -4.66 -29.17 20.41
C LYS A 204 -5.80 -29.53 21.37
N THR A 205 -5.96 -28.79 22.47
CA THR A 205 -7.02 -29.03 23.45
C THR A 205 -8.36 -28.39 23.08
N ASN A 206 -8.37 -27.41 22.17
CA ASN A 206 -9.59 -26.78 21.66
C ASN A 206 -10.01 -27.44 20.35
N THR A 207 -10.48 -28.68 20.41
CA THR A 207 -10.76 -29.51 19.22
C THR A 207 -12.01 -29.09 18.42
N GLU A 208 -12.86 -28.19 18.93
CA GLU A 208 -14.06 -27.74 18.21
C GLU A 208 -13.89 -26.45 17.41
N VAL A 209 -12.84 -25.65 17.65
CA VAL A 209 -12.61 -24.44 16.85
C VAL A 209 -11.12 -24.21 16.74
N ILE A 210 -10.69 -23.82 15.55
CA ILE A 210 -9.36 -23.35 15.16
C ILE A 210 -8.39 -24.44 14.71
N ASN A 211 -8.53 -24.85 13.44
CA ASN A 211 -7.35 -25.16 12.63
C ASN A 211 -6.49 -23.89 12.55
N ILE A 212 -5.60 -23.67 13.52
CA ILE A 212 -4.57 -22.63 13.40
C ILE A 212 -3.58 -23.17 12.37
N THR A 213 -3.80 -22.90 11.09
CA THR A 213 -2.71 -22.86 10.13
C THR A 213 -1.82 -21.70 10.57
N LEU A 214 -0.82 -22.01 11.39
CA LEU A 214 0.36 -21.15 11.50
C LEU A 214 0.89 -21.09 10.07
N GLY A 215 0.71 -19.96 9.39
CA GLY A 215 1.24 -19.75 8.04
C GLY A 215 2.68 -20.26 8.01
N GLU A 216 3.03 -21.02 6.98
CA GLU A 216 4.39 -21.52 6.82
C GLU A 216 5.32 -20.32 6.92
N THR A 217 6.22 -20.34 7.92
CA THR A 217 7.27 -19.33 8.02
C THR A 217 8.04 -19.31 6.69
N PRO A 218 8.32 -18.12 6.12
CA PRO A 218 9.16 -18.02 4.93
C PRO A 218 10.56 -18.62 5.16
#